data_AF-A0A534CRE4-F1
#
_entry.id   AF-A0A534CRE4-F1
#
_cell.length_a   1.000
_cell.length_b   1.000
_cell.length_c   1.000
_cell.angle_alpha   90.00
_cell.angle_beta   90.00
_cell.angle_gamma   90.00
#
_symmetry.space_group_name_H-M   'P 1'
#
loop_
_entity.id
_entity.type
_entity.pdbx_description
1 polymer ?
#
loop_
_entity_poly.entity_id
_entity_poly.type
_entity_poly.pdbx_seq_one_letter_code
_entity_poly.pdbx_strand_id
1 'polypeptide(L)' 'MSRHRGVSLSRRDFIGTGLVAGIGTALAGPPAAAEPAGSSPPLITKAIPPSGERLAAIGIGTDTFGES' A
#
# COMPACT_ATOMS: atom_id res chain seq x y z
N MET A 1 26.25 -24.02 -12.05
CA MET A 1 26.89 -23.27 -10.94
C MET A 1 26.47 -21.81 -11.05
N SER A 2 25.47 -21.40 -10.28
CA SER A 2 24.92 -20.03 -10.32
C SER A 2 25.78 -19.11 -9.47
N ARG A 3 26.52 -18.17 -10.08
CA ARG A 3 27.25 -17.15 -9.31
C ARG A 3 26.23 -16.13 -8.81
N HIS A 4 25.95 -16.15 -7.51
CA HIS A 4 25.36 -15.01 -6.83
C HIS A 4 26.34 -13.83 -6.98
N ARG A 5 26.07 -12.92 -7.93
CA ARG A 5 26.69 -11.59 -7.91
C ARG A 5 26.04 -10.83 -6.75
N GLY A 6 26.56 -11.02 -5.55
CA GLY A 6 26.25 -10.13 -4.44
C GLY A 6 26.73 -8.74 -4.79
N VAL A 7 25.86 -7.75 -4.71
CA VAL A 7 26.25 -6.34 -4.85
C VAL A 7 27.10 -6.00 -3.62
N SER A 8 28.41 -5.86 -3.80
CA SER A 8 29.31 -5.42 -2.73
C SER A 8 29.18 -3.92 -2.54
N LEU A 9 28.17 -3.49 -1.79
CA LEU A 9 27.99 -2.08 -1.43
C LEU A 9 29.10 -1.66 -0.47
N SER A 10 29.95 -0.73 -0.89
CA SER A 10 30.93 -0.13 0.01
C SER A 10 30.23 0.81 0.99
N ARG A 11 30.77 0.96 2.20
CA ARG A 11 30.29 1.94 3.19
C ARG A 11 30.24 3.35 2.58
N ARG A 12 31.20 3.69 1.70
CA ARG A 12 31.22 4.98 1.00
C ARG A 12 30.07 5.14 0.01
N ASP A 13 29.69 4.08 -0.71
CA ASP A 13 28.59 4.12 -1.66
C ASP A 13 27.25 4.31 -0.93
N PHE A 14 27.09 3.65 0.23
CA PHE A 14 25.92 3.80 1.07
C PHE A 14 25.80 5.23 1.65
N ILE A 15 26.91 5.78 2.17
CA ILE A 15 26.95 7.15 2.71
C ILE A 15 26.72 8.17 1.58
N GLY A 16 27.36 7.98 0.43
CA GLY A 16 27.24 8.89 -0.72
C GLY A 16 25.81 8.93 -1.27
N THR A 17 25.19 7.77 -1.45
CA THR A 17 23.79 7.69 -1.91
C THR A 17 22.82 8.25 -0.88
N GLY A 18 23.02 7.97 0.41
CA GLY A 18 22.21 8.53 1.50
C GLY A 18 22.31 10.07 1.60
N LEU A 19 23.51 10.64 1.43
CA LEU A 19 23.71 12.09 1.45
C LEU A 19 23.01 12.78 0.28
N VAL A 20 23.17 12.24 -0.93
CA VAL A 20 22.53 12.80 -2.14
C VAL A 20 21.01 12.70 -2.04
N ALA A 21 20.48 11.57 -1.58
CA ALA A 21 19.04 11.40 -1.36
C ALA A 21 18.52 12.37 -0.30
N GLY A 22 19.23 12.52 0.83
CA GLY A 22 18.85 13.44 1.91
C GLY A 22 18.81 14.91 1.46
N ILE A 23 19.86 15.37 0.78
CA ILE A 23 19.92 16.74 0.22
C ILE A 23 18.82 16.93 -0.82
N GLY A 24 18.62 15.95 -1.70
CA GLY A 24 17.54 15.96 -2.70
C GLY A 24 16.17 16.13 -2.06
N THR A 25 15.87 15.37 -1.00
CA THR A 25 14.59 15.48 -0.27
C THR A 25 14.45 16.81 0.49
N ALA A 26 15.54 17.38 1.01
CA ALA A 26 15.50 18.65 1.73
C ALA A 26 15.29 19.85 0.80
N LEU A 27 15.85 19.81 -0.41
CA LEU A 27 15.75 20.89 -1.40
C LEU A 27 14.52 20.75 -2.32
N ALA A 28 14.02 19.53 -2.56
CA ALA A 28 12.89 19.29 -3.46
C ALA A 28 11.54 19.77 -2.90
N GLY A 29 11.51 20.31 -1.67
CA GLY A 29 10.27 20.65 -0.99
C GLY A 29 9.49 19.41 -0.56
N PRO A 30 8.36 19.58 0.15
CA PRO A 30 7.51 18.45 0.50
C PRO A 30 7.07 17.74 -0.79
N PRO A 31 7.10 16.39 -0.85
CA PRO A 31 6.44 15.70 -1.94
C PRO A 31 4.99 16.18 -2.00
N ALA A 32 4.46 16.37 -3.21
CA ALA A 32 3.06 16.72 -3.40
C ALA A 32 2.22 15.82 -2.50
N ALA A 33 1.46 16.43 -1.58
CA ALA A 33 0.58 15.68 -0.70
C ALA A 33 -0.29 14.79 -1.58
N ALA A 34 -0.36 13.50 -1.27
CA ALA A 34 -1.32 12.63 -1.93
C ALA A 34 -2.69 13.31 -1.82
N GLU A 35 -3.35 13.56 -2.95
CA GLU A 35 -4.69 14.11 -2.97
C GLU A 35 -5.52 13.33 -1.95
N PRO A 36 -6.13 14.00 -0.96
CA PRO A 36 -6.99 13.31 -0.02
C PRO A 36 -7.99 12.54 -0.86
N ALA A 37 -8.07 11.22 -0.65
CA ALA A 37 -9.01 10.38 -1.38
C ALA A 37 -10.37 11.07 -1.26
N GLY A 38 -10.82 11.69 -2.36
CA GLY A 38 -12.06 12.45 -2.38
C GLY A 38 -13.17 11.58 -1.82
N SER A 39 -14.18 12.21 -1.20
CA SER A 39 -15.32 11.54 -0.57
C SER A 39 -15.60 10.20 -1.23
N SER A 40 -15.34 9.10 -0.51
CA SER A 40 -15.52 7.76 -1.06
C SER A 40 -16.90 7.68 -1.73
N PRO A 41 -17.01 7.04 -2.91
CA PRO A 41 -18.29 6.88 -3.57
C PRO A 41 -19.27 6.22 -2.59
N PRO A 42 -20.58 6.56 -2.66
CA PRO A 42 -21.55 6.06 -1.70
C PRO A 42 -21.57 4.53 -1.72
N LEU A 43 -21.39 3.93 -0.54
CA LEU A 43 -21.40 2.47 -0.38
C LEU A 43 -22.77 1.93 -0.77
N ILE A 44 -22.78 1.01 -1.74
CA ILE A 44 -24.01 0.33 -2.16
C ILE A 44 -24.42 -0.63 -1.05
N THR A 45 -25.60 -0.41 -0.48
CA THR A 45 -26.14 -1.21 0.63
C THR A 45 -27.53 -1.76 0.31
N LYS A 46 -27.89 -2.87 0.97
CA LYS A 46 -29.24 -3.44 0.95
C LYS A 46 -29.73 -3.69 2.38
N ALA A 47 -31.03 -3.50 2.59
CA ALA A 47 -31.67 -3.77 3.87
C ALA A 47 -31.92 -5.28 4.05
N ILE A 48 -31.69 -5.78 5.26
CA ILE A 48 -32.10 -7.12 5.70
C ILE A 48 -33.62 -7.07 5.94
N PRO A 49 -34.45 -7.87 5.24
CA PRO A 49 -35.91 -7.73 5.30
C PRO A 49 -36.52 -7.78 6.70
N PRO A 50 -36.11 -8.68 7.62
CA PRO A 50 -36.69 -8.73 8.96
C PRO A 50 -36.20 -7.63 9.92
N SER A 51 -34.96 -7.12 9.79
CA SER A 51 -34.37 -6.17 10.75
C SER A 51 -34.24 -4.74 10.23
N GLY A 52 -34.32 -4.53 8.91
CA GLY A 52 -34.06 -3.25 8.26
C GLY A 52 -32.58 -2.82 8.25
N GLU A 53 -31.69 -3.59 8.89
CA GLU A 53 -30.25 -3.31 8.94
C GLU A 53 -29.66 -3.27 7.53
N ARG A 54 -28.80 -2.30 7.24
CA ARG A 54 -28.21 -2.12 5.91
C ARG A 54 -26.82 -2.74 5.85
N LEU A 55 -26.68 -3.79 5.06
CA LEU A 55 -25.41 -4.45 4.79
C LEU A 55 -24.85 -4.00 3.44
N ALA A 56 -23.53 -4.08 3.27
CA ALA A 56 -22.91 -3.91 1.97
C ALA A 56 -23.52 -4.90 0.97
N ALA A 57 -23.89 -4.41 -0.22
CA ALA A 57 -24.51 -5.23 -1.24
C ALA A 57 -23.55 -6.30 -1.80
N ILE A 58 -22.24 -6.10 -1.61
CA ILE A 58 -21.17 -7.01 -2.02
C ILE A 58 -20.34 -7.33 -0.78
N GLY A 59 -20.26 -8.63 -0.44
CA GLY A 59 -19.36 -9.15 0.60
C GLY A 59 -18.27 -10.03 -0.02
N ILE A 60 -17.15 -10.19 0.68
CA ILE A 60 -16.09 -11.12 0.31
C ILE A 60 -16.19 -12.33 1.24
N GLY A 61 -16.54 -13.48 0.68
CA GLY A 61 -16.49 -14.76 1.41
C GLY A 61 -15.05 -15.23 1.54
N THR A 62 -14.62 -15.55 2.75
CA THR A 62 -13.26 -16.06 3.03
C THR A 62 -13.26 -17.51 3.47
N ASP A 63 -14.39 -18.22 3.35
CA ASP A 63 -14.45 -19.62 3.74
C ASP A 63 -13.60 -20.46 2.77
N THR A 64 -12.62 -21.16 3.33
CA THR A 64 -11.72 -22.04 2.59
C THR A 64 -12.14 -23.47 2.88
N PHE A 65 -12.87 -24.10 1.96
CA PHE A 65 -13.13 -25.54 2.02
C PHE A 65 -11.81 -26.26 1.70
N GLY A 66 -11.07 -26.66 2.73
CA GLY A 66 -9.92 -27.54 2.60
C GLY A 66 -10.40 -28.98 2.43
N GLU A 67 -10.07 -29.63 1.31
CA GLU A 67 -10.15 -31.09 1.21
C GLU A 67 -9.15 -31.71 2.22
N SER A 68 -9.65 -32.63 3.04
CA SER A 68 -8.86 -33.44 3.98
C SER A 68 -8.36 -34.72 3.31
#